data_AF-A0A6V8KCS3-F1
#
_entry.id   AF-A0A6V8KCS3-F1
#
_cell.length_a   1.000
_cell.length_b   1.000
_cell.length_c   1.000
_cell.angle_alpha   90.00
_cell.angle_beta   90.00
_cell.angle_gamma   90.00
#
_symmetry.space_group_name_H-M   'P 1'
#
loop_
_entity.id
_entity.type
_entity.pdbx_description
1 polymer ?
#
loop_
_entity_poly.entity_id
_entity_poly.type
_entity_poly.pdbx_seq_one_letter_code
_entity_poly.pdbx_strand_id
1 'polypeptide(L)'
;MSVFDFNPDHTDWCARDHRCGTAGEHRAESIVVHIPGHGRAALTRARTADGREYAELHMRIPLRPVENHARRQLHGILSDLRDLVTRAATITRPASRHSGRRAA
;
A
#
# COMPACT_ATOMS: atom_id res chain seq x y z
N MET A 1 -20.39 27.40 4.45
CA MET A 1 -20.21 26.65 3.20
C MET A 1 -18.71 26.45 3.02
N SER A 2 -18.21 25.25 3.23
CA SER A 2 -16.77 24.94 3.12
C SER A 2 -16.32 25.02 1.67
N VAL A 3 -15.35 25.90 1.43
CA VAL A 3 -14.47 25.89 0.27
C VAL A 3 -13.61 24.63 0.37
N PHE A 4 -13.96 23.60 -0.40
CA PHE A 4 -13.04 22.52 -0.71
C PHE A 4 -12.02 23.09 -1.69
N ASP A 5 -10.84 23.44 -1.17
CA ASP A 5 -9.69 23.87 -1.95
C ASP A 5 -9.16 22.66 -2.74
N PHE A 6 -9.84 22.35 -3.85
CA PHE A 6 -9.39 21.33 -4.80
C PHE A 6 -8.34 21.97 -5.70
N ASN A 7 -7.14 22.18 -5.15
CA ASN A 7 -5.99 22.50 -5.98
C ASN A 7 -5.52 21.19 -6.63
N PRO A 8 -5.53 21.04 -7.98
CA PRO A 8 -4.99 19.85 -8.63
C PRO A 8 -3.54 19.53 -8.26
N ASP A 9 -2.80 20.52 -7.71
CA ASP A 9 -1.45 20.37 -7.19
C ASP A 9 -1.38 19.77 -5.77
N HIS A 10 -2.51 19.50 -5.11
CA HIS A 10 -2.57 18.87 -3.78
C HIS A 10 -3.79 17.97 -3.65
N THR A 11 -3.59 16.66 -3.50
CA THR A 11 -4.69 15.74 -3.19
C THR A 11 -5.20 15.96 -1.76
N ASP A 12 -6.50 15.81 -1.54
CA ASP A 12 -7.17 15.94 -0.23
C ASP A 12 -6.64 14.98 0.84
N TRP A 13 -6.05 13.86 0.41
CA TRP A 13 -5.44 12.86 1.27
C TRP A 13 -3.95 13.08 1.55
N CYS A 14 -3.31 14.08 0.95
CA CYS A 14 -1.91 14.40 1.27
C CYS A 14 -1.78 14.79 2.74
N ALA A 15 -0.72 14.32 3.40
CA ALA A 15 -0.42 14.82 4.74
C ALA A 15 -0.21 16.33 4.66
N ARG A 16 -0.85 17.09 5.55
CA ARG A 16 -0.83 18.57 5.54
C ARG A 16 0.59 19.15 5.54
N ASP A 17 1.54 18.43 6.12
CA ASP A 17 2.93 18.86 6.26
C ASP A 17 3.88 18.16 5.26
N HIS A 18 3.35 17.31 4.37
CA HIS A 18 4.17 16.79 3.28
C HIS A 18 4.31 17.87 2.22
N ARG A 19 5.55 18.28 1.96
CA ARG A 19 5.86 19.03 0.74
C ARG A 19 5.61 18.10 -0.44
N CYS A 20 4.43 18.22 -1.06
CA CYS A 20 4.16 17.62 -2.36
C CYS A 20 5.26 18.12 -3.29
N GLY A 21 6.04 17.18 -3.82
CA GLY A 21 7.27 17.55 -4.50
C GLY A 21 6.97 18.37 -5.76
N THR A 22 7.90 19.25 -6.15
CA THR A 22 7.86 19.95 -7.44
C THR A 22 7.82 18.99 -8.65
N ALA A 23 8.12 17.70 -8.41
CA ALA A 23 8.08 16.61 -9.38
C ALA A 23 6.71 15.92 -9.52
N GLY A 24 5.65 16.38 -8.83
CA GLY A 24 4.31 15.81 -8.94
C GLY A 24 4.08 14.51 -8.15
N GLU A 25 4.96 14.18 -7.21
CA GLU A 25 4.76 13.06 -6.29
C GLU A 25 3.98 13.48 -5.03
N HIS A 26 2.98 12.69 -4.68
CA HIS A 26 2.10 12.91 -3.53
C HIS A 26 2.15 11.73 -2.56
N ARG A 27 2.21 12.01 -1.26
CA ARG A 27 2.18 10.99 -0.21
C ARG A 27 1.21 11.35 0.92
N ALA A 28 0.46 10.36 1.36
CA ALA A 28 -0.41 10.44 2.52
C ALA A 28 0.41 10.33 3.81
N GLU A 29 -0.21 10.65 4.94
CA GLU A 29 0.32 10.24 6.23
C GLU A 29 0.31 8.71 6.32
N SER A 30 1.41 8.12 6.78
CA SER A 30 1.50 6.67 6.90
C SER A 30 0.59 6.14 7.99
N ILE A 31 -0.18 5.09 7.69
CA ILE A 31 -0.85 4.27 8.70
C ILE A 31 0.20 3.31 9.27
N VAL A 32 0.50 3.46 10.56
CA VAL A 32 1.57 2.71 11.22
C VAL A 32 1.01 1.62 12.10
N VAL A 33 1.50 0.40 11.91
CA VAL A 33 1.29 -0.72 12.83
C VAL A 33 2.59 -1.01 13.55
N HIS A 34 2.56 -1.01 14.87
CA HIS A 34 3.70 -1.39 15.70
C HIS A 34 3.31 -2.55 16.61
N ILE A 35 4.12 -3.62 16.57
CA ILE A 35 3.97 -4.77 17.45
C ILE A 35 5.23 -4.80 18.32
N PRO A 36 5.14 -4.46 19.62
CA PRO A 36 6.28 -4.40 20.52
C PRO A 36 7.11 -5.69 20.49
N GLY A 37 8.42 -5.57 20.30
CA GLY A 37 9.34 -6.72 20.21
C GLY A 37 9.28 -7.53 18.91
N HIS A 38 8.29 -7.29 18.03
CA HIS A 38 8.07 -8.11 16.83
C HIS A 38 8.24 -7.35 15.51
N GLY A 39 8.02 -6.02 15.49
CA GLY A 39 8.32 -5.20 14.32
C GLY A 39 7.44 -3.96 14.17
N ARG A 40 7.59 -3.29 13.03
CA ARG A 40 6.79 -2.14 12.62
C ARG A 40 6.54 -2.19 11.12
N ALA A 41 5.34 -1.84 10.70
CA ALA A 41 4.97 -1.63 9.31
C ALA A 41 4.32 -0.25 9.14
N ALA A 42 4.52 0.37 7.99
CA ALA A 42 3.92 1.62 7.59
C ALA A 42 3.31 1.43 6.20
N LEU A 43 2.03 1.76 6.05
CA LEU A 43 1.31 1.76 4.80
C LEU A 43 1.03 3.21 4.39
N THR A 44 1.46 3.58 3.19
CA THR A 44 1.32 4.94 2.65
C THR A 44 0.61 4.88 1.31
N ARG A 45 -0.45 5.68 1.14
CA ARG A 45 -0.97 5.96 -0.21
C ARG A 45 -0.03 6.96 -0.87
N ALA A 46 0.47 6.60 -2.04
CA ALA A 46 1.36 7.44 -2.84
C ALA A 46 0.78 7.62 -4.25
N ARG A 47 1.02 8.77 -4.86
CA ARG A 47 0.78 9.02 -6.28
C ARG A 47 2.09 9.45 -6.91
N THR A 48 2.48 8.79 -7.99
CA THR A 48 3.67 9.12 -8.77
C THR A 48 3.41 10.28 -9.72
N ALA A 49 4.47 10.85 -10.27
CA ALA A 49 4.40 11.97 -11.23
C ALA A 49 3.56 11.68 -12.48
N ASP A 50 3.47 10.42 -12.91
CA ASP A 50 2.62 9.96 -14.02
C ASP A 50 1.13 9.82 -13.62
N GLY A 51 0.76 10.23 -12.41
CA GLY A 51 -0.61 10.22 -11.88
C GLY A 51 -1.06 8.88 -11.31
N ARG A 52 -0.21 7.84 -11.33
CA ARG A 52 -0.60 6.51 -10.87
C ARG A 52 -0.52 6.41 -9.36
N GLU A 53 -1.54 5.80 -8.75
CA GLU A 53 -1.60 5.63 -7.30
C GLU A 53 -1.18 4.23 -6.87
N TYR A 54 -0.46 4.18 -5.76
CA TYR A 54 0.06 2.96 -5.16
C TYR A 54 -0.19 2.95 -3.66
N ALA A 55 -0.38 1.76 -3.12
CA ALA A 55 -0.18 1.51 -1.70
C ALA A 55 1.27 1.06 -1.50
N GLU A 56 2.06 1.87 -0.81
CA GLU A 56 3.45 1.58 -0.47
C GLU A 56 3.52 1.00 0.94
N LEU A 57 4.19 -0.14 1.07
CA LEU A 57 4.40 -0.83 2.33
C LEU A 57 5.89 -0.80 2.69
N HIS A 58 6.21 -0.23 3.85
CA HIS A 58 7.56 -0.28 4.42
C HIS A 58 7.52 -0.99 5.78
N MET A 59 8.31 -2.05 5.94
CA MET A 59 8.30 -2.89 7.14
C MET A 59 9.70 -3.16 7.68
N ARG A 60 9.81 -3.25 9.00
CA ARG A 60 11.03 -3.62 9.72
C ARG A 60 10.71 -4.70 10.74
N ILE A 61 11.30 -5.88 10.55
CA ILE A 61 11.13 -7.06 11.41
C ILE A 61 12.51 -7.52 11.89
N PRO A 62 12.72 -7.77 13.19
CA PRO A 62 13.93 -8.43 13.68
C PRO A 62 14.06 -9.85 13.12
N LEU A 63 15.22 -10.16 12.55
CA LEU A 63 15.50 -11.51 12.08
C LEU A 63 15.97 -12.40 13.23
N ARG A 64 15.69 -13.70 13.08
CA ARG A 64 16.26 -14.74 13.96
C ARG A 64 17.79 -14.67 13.92
N PRO A 65 18.49 -14.85 15.05
CA PRO A 65 19.95 -14.67 15.13
C PRO A 65 20.76 -15.77 14.43
N VAL A 66 20.12 -16.90 14.09
CA VAL A 66 20.76 -18.02 13.39
C VAL A 66 20.42 -17.93 11.91
N GLU A 67 21.43 -17.87 11.03
CA GLU A 67 21.28 -17.63 9.59
C GLU A 67 20.26 -18.57 8.92
N ASN A 68 20.33 -19.87 9.20
CA ASN A 68 19.38 -20.84 8.64
C ASN A 68 17.94 -20.56 9.08
N HIS A 69 17.72 -20.07 10.30
CA HIS A 69 16.40 -19.65 10.77
C HIS A 69 15.98 -18.31 10.16
N ALA A 70 16.90 -17.36 10.00
CA ALA A 70 16.64 -16.07 9.34
C ALA A 70 16.19 -16.27 7.88
N ARG A 71 16.85 -17.17 7.13
CA ARG A 71 16.45 -17.51 5.76
C ARG A 71 15.06 -18.11 5.67
N ARG A 72 14.73 -19.04 6.58
CA ARG A 72 13.36 -19.61 6.67
C ARG A 72 12.33 -18.54 7.00
N GLN A 73 12.66 -17.63 7.92
CA GLN A 73 11.80 -16.50 8.27
C GLN A 73 11.57 -15.57 7.06
N LEU A 74 12.63 -15.21 6.34
CA LEU A 74 12.54 -14.40 5.12
C LEU A 74 11.69 -15.07 4.03
N HIS A 75 11.85 -16.38 3.84
CA HIS A 75 11.02 -17.12 2.89
C HIS A 75 9.54 -17.10 3.28
N GLY A 76 9.22 -17.24 4.57
CA GLY A 76 7.86 -17.08 5.09
C GLY A 76 7.31 -15.69 4.80
N ILE A 77 8.07 -14.64 5.15
CA ILE A 77 7.68 -13.24 4.88
C ILE A 77 7.42 -13.00 3.38
N LEU A 78 8.27 -13.54 2.50
CA LEU A 78 8.08 -13.40 1.06
C LEU A 78 6.82 -14.12 0.55
N SER A 79 6.50 -15.28 1.12
CA SER A 79 5.30 -16.04 0.79
C SER A 79 4.04 -15.26 1.23
N ASP A 80 4.05 -14.73 2.45
CA ASP A 80 2.95 -13.90 2.97
C ASP A 80 2.75 -12.61 2.16
N LEU A 81 3.84 -11.96 1.74
CA LEU A 81 3.79 -10.77 0.87
C LEU A 81 3.21 -11.10 -0.51
N ARG A 82 3.59 -12.24 -1.09
CA ARG A 82 3.02 -12.71 -2.36
C ARG A 82 1.52 -12.91 -2.23
N ASP A 83 1.06 -13.53 -1.15
CA ASP A 83 -0.36 -13.76 -0.91
C ASP A 83 -1.11 -12.44 -0.68
N LEU A 84 -0.52 -11.51 0.07
CA LEU A 84 -1.07 -10.16 0.26
C LEU A 84 -1.25 -9.42 -1.07
N VAL A 85 -0.22 -9.37 -1.90
CA VAL A 85 -0.26 -8.70 -3.21
C VAL A 85 -1.28 -9.37 -4.13
N THR A 86 -1.34 -10.70 -4.12
CA THR A 86 -2.32 -11.45 -4.92
C THR A 86 -3.75 -11.10 -4.50
N ARG A 87 -4.05 -11.09 -3.19
CA ARG A 87 -5.37 -10.69 -2.68
C ARG A 87 -5.71 -9.25 -3.07
N ALA A 88 -4.77 -8.31 -2.89
CA ALA A 88 -4.98 -6.92 -3.27
C ALA A 88 -5.30 -6.78 -4.77
N ALA A 89 -4.57 -7.50 -5.64
CA ALA A 89 -4.83 -7.51 -7.09
C ALA A 89 -6.22 -8.09 -7.45
N THR A 90 -6.69 -9.09 -6.71
CA THR A 90 -8.03 -9.68 -6.95
C THR A 90 -9.17 -8.74 -6.54
N ILE A 91 -9.01 -7.95 -5.48
CA ILE A 91 -10.03 -6.96 -5.05
C ILE A 91 -10.22 -5.90 -6.14
N THR A 92 -9.13 -5.48 -6.79
CA THR A 92 -9.14 -4.46 -7.83
C THR A 92 -9.65 -4.99 -9.17
N ARG A 93 -9.66 -6.31 -9.39
CA ARG A 93 -10.15 -6.88 -10.65
C ARG A 93 -11.68 -6.72 -10.68
N PRO A 94 -12.25 -5.93 -11.61
CA PRO A 94 -13.70 -5.88 -11.74
C PRO A 94 -14.21 -7.29 -11.96
N ALA A 95 -15.19 -7.72 -11.15
CA ALA A 95 -15.81 -9.02 -11.31
C ALA A 95 -16.20 -9.18 -12.78
N SER A 96 -15.62 -10.17 -13.46
CA SER A 96 -16.02 -10.50 -14.82
C SER A 96 -17.53 -10.70 -14.76
N ARG A 97 -18.29 -9.80 -15.41
CA ARG A 97 -19.74 -9.88 -15.45
C ARG A 97 -20.06 -11.25 -16.04
N HIS A 98 -20.46 -12.18 -15.18
CA HIS A 98 -20.93 -13.48 -15.60
C HIS A 98 -22.23 -13.20 -16.34
N SER A 99 -22.13 -12.99 -17.65
CA SER A 99 -23.27 -12.94 -18.55
C SER A 99 -23.89 -14.33 -18.53
N GLY A 100 -24.77 -14.54 -17.56
CA GLY A 100 -25.64 -15.69 -17.48
C GLY A 100 -26.51 -15.69 -18.72
N ARG A 101 -26.07 -16.40 -19.76
CA ARG A 101 -26.90 -16.79 -20.87
C ARG A 101 -27.82 -17.90 -20.37
N ARG A 102 -28.88 -17.52 -19.65
CA ARG A 102 -30.14 -18.28 -19.69
C ARG A 102 -30.78 -17.96 -21.05
N ALA A 103 -30.48 -18.78 -22.04
CA ALA A 103 -31.36 -18.93 -23.18
C ALA A 103 -32.31 -20.09 -22.86
N ALA A 104 -33.59 -19.79 -23.05
CA ALA A 104 -34.75 -20.65 -22.85
C ALA A 104 -34.71 -21.93 -23.69
#